data_AF-A0A6V7JCB1-F1
#
_entry.id   AF-A0A6V7JCB1-F1
#
_cell.length_a   1.000
_cell.length_b   1.000
_cell.length_c   1.000
_cell.angle_alpha   90.00
_cell.angle_beta   90.00
_cell.angle_gamma   90.00
#
_symmetry.space_group_name_H-M   'P 1'
#
loop_
_entity.id
_entity.type
_entity.pdbx_description
1 polymer ?
#
loop_
_entity_poly.entity_id
_entity_poly.type
_entity_poly.pdbx_seq_one_letter_code
_entity_poly.pdbx_strand_id
1 'polypeptide(L)' 'KKKQSYIFEIRICFDKSLKLVDCDGIAGFPTNCSPKRDIIYPAAVPTGFHVVQI' A
#
# COMPACT_ATOMS: atom_id res chain seq x y z
N LYS A 1 15.40 14.51 -11.90
CA LYS A 1 15.27 13.41 -10.90
C LYS A 1 13.97 12.65 -11.17
N LYS A 2 14.02 11.35 -11.47
CA LYS A 2 12.79 10.53 -11.58
C LYS A 2 12.16 10.39 -10.19
N LYS A 3 10.87 10.70 -10.05
CA LYS A 3 10.10 10.42 -8.82
C LYS A 3 9.84 8.91 -8.78
N GLN A 4 10.52 8.22 -7.88
CA GLN A 4 10.30 6.79 -7.61
C GLN A 4 8.97 6.62 -6.84
N SER A 5 8.28 5.51 -7.09
CA SER A 5 7.04 5.16 -6.38
C SER A 5 7.34 3.90 -5.57
N TYR A 6 7.10 3.94 -4.27
CA TYR A 6 7.35 2.83 -3.35
C TYR A 6 6.03 2.28 -2.81
N ILE A 7 5.96 0.97 -2.60
CA ILE A 7 4.87 0.37 -1.81
C ILE A 7 5.06 0.82 -0.37
N PHE A 8 4.01 1.41 0.21
CA PHE A 8 4.03 1.92 1.57
C PHE A 8 2.99 1.24 2.47
N GLU A 9 1.79 0.97 1.93
CA GLU A 9 0.68 0.41 2.69
C GLU A 9 -0.02 -0.69 1.89
N ILE A 10 -0.44 -1.74 2.58
CA ILE A 10 -1.31 -2.80 2.05
C ILE A 10 -2.55 -2.83 2.93
N ARG A 11 -3.73 -2.78 2.32
CA ARG A 11 -5.02 -2.87 3.00
C ARG A 11 -5.66 -4.21 2.70
N ILE A 12 -6.09 -4.92 3.74
CA ILE A 12 -6.80 -6.21 3.65
C ILE A 12 -8.12 -6.05 4.39
N CYS A 13 -9.24 -6.41 3.75
CA CYS A 13 -10.56 -6.28 4.33
C CYS A 13 -11.03 -7.59 4.96
N PHE A 14 -11.57 -7.45 6.16
CA PHE A 14 -12.24 -8.52 6.87
C PHE A 14 -13.67 -8.06 7.22
N ASP A 15 -14.62 -8.97 7.18
CA ASP A 15 -15.94 -8.71 7.75
C ASP A 15 -15.87 -8.65 9.29
N LYS A 16 -16.99 -8.31 9.94
CA LYS A 16 -17.07 -8.25 11.41
C LYS A 16 -16.86 -9.60 12.09
N SER A 17 -16.93 -10.69 11.33
CA SER A 17 -16.65 -12.06 11.78
C SER A 17 -15.21 -12.49 11.51
N LEU A 18 -14.34 -11.54 11.12
CA LEU A 18 -12.92 -11.76 10.77
C LEU A 18 -12.71 -12.69 9.58
N LYS A 19 -13.67 -12.77 8.65
CA LYS A 19 -13.52 -13.50 7.40
C LYS A 19 -13.00 -12.59 6.31
N LEU A 20 -12.09 -13.11 5.48
CA LEU A 20 -11.58 -12.39 4.31
C LEU A 20 -12.74 -12.11 3.34
N VAL A 21 -12.85 -10.86 2.89
CA VAL A 21 -13.88 -10.40 1.97
C VAL A 21 -13.31 -9.40 0.97
N ASP A 22 -14.03 -9.14 -0.11
CA ASP A 22 -13.70 -8.07 -1.05
C ASP A 22 -13.85 -6.69 -0.40
N CYS A 23 -12.91 -5.79 -0.69
CA CYS A 23 -12.88 -4.42 -0.18
C CYS A 23 -13.80 -3.46 -0.95
N ASP A 24 -14.96 -3.94 -1.40
CA ASP A 24 -15.85 -3.16 -2.25
C ASP A 24 -16.34 -1.88 -1.55
N GLY A 25 -16.36 -0.76 -2.29
CA GLY A 25 -16.83 0.54 -1.79
C GLY A 25 -15.81 1.32 -0.95
N ILE A 26 -14.58 0.84 -0.77
CA ILE A 26 -13.52 1.59 -0.09
C ILE A 26 -12.92 2.65 -1.02
N ALA A 27 -12.93 3.92 -0.60
CA ALA A 27 -12.34 5.01 -1.36
C ALA A 27 -10.82 4.80 -1.57
N GLY A 28 -10.36 4.94 -2.81
CA GLY A 28 -8.96 4.67 -3.18
C GLY A 28 -8.62 3.20 -3.38
N PHE A 29 -9.61 2.31 -3.42
CA PHE A 29 -9.46 0.91 -3.82
C PHE A 29 -9.43 0.76 -5.36
N PRO A 30 -8.66 -0.20 -5.92
CA PRO A 30 -7.75 -1.14 -5.25
C PRO A 30 -6.44 -0.50 -4.78
N THR A 31 -6.03 0.64 -5.35
CA THR A 31 -4.79 1.32 -4.97
C THR A 31 -4.78 2.79 -5.42
N ASN A 32 -4.04 3.63 -4.68
CA ASN A 32 -3.67 4.98 -5.13
C ASN A 32 -2.33 5.01 -5.89
N CYS A 33 -1.67 3.87 -6.06
CA CYS A 33 -0.45 3.75 -6.84
C CYS A 33 -0.78 3.84 -8.33
N SER A 34 -0.04 4.65 -9.08
CA SER A 34 -0.28 4.81 -10.52
C SER A 34 0.23 3.59 -11.29
N PRO A 35 -0.59 2.95 -12.15
CA PRO A 35 -0.15 1.81 -12.95
C PRO A 35 0.81 2.21 -14.09
N LYS A 36 0.97 3.52 -14.35
CA LYS A 36 1.87 4.04 -15.40
C LYS A 36 3.33 4.13 -14.95
N ARG A 37 3.63 3.75 -13.70
CA ARG A 37 4.96 3.83 -13.10
C ARG A 37 5.28 2.52 -12.43
N ASP A 38 6.56 2.16 -12.44
CA ASP A 38 7.04 1.04 -11.67
C ASP A 38 6.83 1.32 -10.17
N ILE A 39 6.31 0.30 -9.49
CA ILE A 39 6.06 0.30 -8.06
C ILE A 39 7.18 -0.53 -7.41
N ILE A 40 7.96 0.10 -6.54
CA ILE A 40 9.15 -0.50 -5.94
C ILE A 40 8.81 -1.01 -4.54
N TYR A 41 9.06 -2.29 -4.27
CA TYR A 41 9.12 -2.82 -2.91
C TYR A 41 10.58 -2.85 -2.46
N PRO A 42 11.01 -1.96 -1.54
CA PRO A 42 12.41 -1.82 -1.22
C PRO A 42 12.87 -2.91 -0.25
N ALA A 43 14.09 -3.43 -0.45
CA ALA A 43 14.68 -4.42 0.47
C ALA A 43 14.97 -3.85 1.87
N ALA A 44 15.16 -2.54 1.97
CA ALA A 44 15.28 -1.81 3.24
C ALA A 44 14.53 -0.48 3.11
N VAL A 45 13.87 -0.05 4.19
CA VAL A 45 13.12 1.21 4.19
C VAL A 45 14.09 2.37 3.93
N PRO A 46 13.86 3.22 2.90
CA PRO A 46 14.74 4.34 2.63
C PRO A 46 14.73 5.32 3.81
N THR A 47 15.88 5.91 4.13
CA THR A 47 16.11 6.75 5.32
C THR A 47 15.15 7.95 5.45
N GLY A 48 14.52 8.38 4.35
CA GLY A 48 13.53 9.46 4.32
C GLY A 48 12.09 9.04 4.64
N PHE A 49 11.85 7.75 4.88
CA PHE A 49 10.55 7.22 5.29
C PHE A 49 10.70 6.58 6.67
N HIS A 50 9.96 7.08 7.66
CA HIS A 50 9.88 6.46 8.98
C HIS A 50 8.65 5.57 9.04
N VAL A 51 8.84 4.25 9.11
CA VAL A 51 7.76 3.34 9.51
C VAL A 51 7.70 3.38 11.03
N VAL A 52 6.52 3.61 11.61
CA VAL A 52 6.34 3.42 13.05
C VAL A 52 6.55 1.93 13.32
N GLN A 53 7.64 1.58 13.98
CA GLN A 53 7.86 0.24 14.51
C GLN A 53 7.10 0.14 15.83
N ILE A 54 6.11 -0.73 15.88
CA ILE A 54 5.25 -0.99 17.05
C ILE A 54 5.76 -2.24 17.74
#